data_AF-A0A376DVC4-F1
#
_entry.id   AF-A0A376DVC4-F1
#
_cell.length_a   1.000
_cell.length_b   1.000
_cell.length_c   1.000
_cell.angle_alpha   90.00
_cell.angle_beta   90.00
_cell.angle_gamma   90.00
#
_symmetry.space_group_name_H-M   'P 1'
#
loop_
_entity.id
_entity.type
_entity.pdbx_description
1 polymer ?
#
loop_
_entity_poly.entity_id
_entity_poly.type
_entity_poly.pdbx_seq_one_letter_code
_entity_poly.pdbx_strand_id
1 'polypeptide(L)'
;MENTKEKQCPQFPYFGAKYPDASCSDGYLWDLDSYDSDSGGCTKGGEDPCPFCNESEYVQRLKDSEFSEIEIEAHIEYLNKKYNY
;
A
#
# COMPACT_ATOMS: atom_id res chain seq x y z
N MET A 1 16.64 -22.74 8.41
CA MET A 1 15.73 -21.86 7.65
C MET A 1 15.52 -20.65 8.52
N GLU A 2 16.22 -19.56 8.21
CA GLU A 2 16.08 -18.31 8.95
C GLU A 2 14.66 -17.80 8.74
N ASN A 3 13.85 -17.80 9.80
CA ASN A 3 12.60 -17.05 9.83
C ASN A 3 12.98 -15.55 9.85
N THR A 4 13.35 -15.01 8.69
CA THR A 4 13.24 -13.58 8.46
C THR A 4 11.77 -13.26 8.66
N LYS A 5 11.40 -12.72 9.83
CA LYS A 5 10.11 -12.06 10.00
C LYS A 5 10.08 -10.98 8.94
N GLU A 6 9.47 -11.27 7.81
CA GLU A 6 9.17 -10.27 6.79
C GLU A 6 8.47 -9.15 7.52
N LYS A 7 9.04 -7.95 7.41
CA LYS A 7 8.54 -6.79 8.12
C LYS A 7 7.14 -6.53 7.60
N GLN A 8 6.13 -6.86 8.40
CA GLN A 8 4.73 -6.67 8.04
C GLN A 8 4.53 -5.22 7.57
N CYS A 9 4.02 -5.05 6.35
CA CYS A 9 3.72 -3.73 5.81
C CYS A 9 2.72 -3.02 6.73
N PRO A 10 2.92 -1.72 7.00
CA PRO A 10 2.03 -0.97 7.87
C PRO A 10 0.64 -0.81 7.21
N GLN A 11 -0.38 -0.70 8.04
CA GLN A 11 -1.65 -0.13 7.60
C GLN A 11 -1.55 1.39 7.58
N PHE A 12 -2.12 2.04 6.56
CA PHE A 12 -2.04 3.49 6.40
C PHE A 12 -3.28 4.04 5.71
N PRO A 13 -3.55 5.36 5.85
CA PRO A 13 -4.68 5.98 5.16
C PRO A 13 -4.49 5.92 3.65
N TYR A 14 -5.47 5.34 2.97
CA TYR A 14 -5.57 5.20 1.53
C TYR A 14 -7.05 5.10 1.13
N PHE A 15 -7.38 4.92 -0.16
CA PHE A 15 -8.76 4.80 -0.65
C PHE A 15 -9.71 5.98 -0.27
N GLY A 16 -9.15 7.14 0.07
CA GLY A 16 -9.89 8.33 0.51
C GLY A 16 -10.16 8.40 2.02
N ALA A 17 -9.72 7.41 2.80
CA ALA A 17 -9.85 7.42 4.25
C ALA A 17 -8.83 8.35 4.92
N LYS A 18 -9.18 8.83 6.12
CA LYS A 18 -8.26 9.58 7.01
C LYS A 18 -7.61 8.71 8.09
N TYR A 19 -8.13 7.50 8.29
CA TYR A 19 -7.61 6.47 9.19
C TYR A 19 -6.94 5.35 8.38
N PRO A 20 -6.12 4.49 9.01
CA PRO A 20 -5.53 3.33 8.34
C PRO A 20 -6.62 2.42 7.77
N ASP A 21 -6.69 2.36 6.44
CA ASP A 21 -7.75 1.66 5.70
C ASP A 21 -7.21 0.82 4.53
N ALA A 22 -5.92 0.98 4.19
CA ALA A 22 -5.23 0.02 3.33
C ALA A 22 -4.47 -1.01 4.15
N SER A 23 -4.62 -2.28 3.79
CA SER A 23 -3.77 -3.37 4.24
C SER A 23 -3.09 -4.05 3.06
N CYS A 24 -1.82 -4.45 3.23
CA CYS A 24 -1.08 -5.16 2.20
C CYS A 24 -1.39 -6.67 2.26
N SER A 25 -1.62 -7.27 1.09
CA SER A 25 -1.61 -8.71 0.87
C SER A 25 -0.93 -9.00 -0.47
N ASP A 26 0.07 -9.88 -0.48
CA ASP A 26 0.82 -10.30 -1.68
C ASP A 26 1.34 -9.14 -2.56
N GLY A 27 1.78 -8.05 -1.94
CA GLY A 27 2.33 -6.90 -2.67
C GLY A 27 1.29 -5.89 -3.16
N TYR A 28 0.00 -6.06 -2.85
CA TYR A 28 -1.08 -5.18 -3.27
C TYR A 28 -1.94 -4.70 -2.08
N LEU A 29 -2.54 -3.52 -2.24
CA LEU A 29 -3.34 -2.86 -1.22
C LEU A 29 -4.81 -3.26 -1.32
N TRP A 30 -5.38 -3.64 -0.19
CA TRP A 30 -6.79 -3.99 -0.03
C TRP A 30 -7.48 -3.01 0.91
N ASP A 31 -8.70 -2.63 0.55
CA ASP A 31 -9.57 -1.70 1.28
C ASP A 31 -10.20 -2.45 2.47
N LEU A 32 -9.83 -2.08 3.70
CA LEU A 32 -10.31 -2.74 4.92
C LEU A 32 -11.79 -2.48 5.17
N ASP A 33 -12.30 -1.31 4.77
CA ASP A 33 -13.73 -0.99 4.83
C ASP A 33 -14.56 -1.79 3.81
N SER A 34 -13.90 -2.48 2.85
CA SER A 34 -14.56 -3.39 1.91
C SER A 34 -14.70 -4.83 2.41
N TYR A 35 -14.34 -5.12 3.66
CA TYR A 35 -14.43 -6.46 4.23
C TYR A 35 -15.88 -6.97 4.24
N ASP A 36 -16.07 -8.16 3.68
CA ASP A 36 -17.34 -8.88 3.69
C ASP A 36 -17.15 -10.26 4.32
N SER A 37 -17.95 -10.54 5.35
CA SER A 37 -17.90 -11.81 6.08
C SER A 37 -18.41 -12.99 5.28
N ASP A 38 -19.31 -12.77 4.31
CA ASP A 38 -19.86 -13.85 3.48
C ASP A 38 -18.84 -14.35 2.46
N SER A 39 -18.03 -13.45 1.92
CA SER A 39 -16.87 -13.77 1.07
C SER A 39 -15.59 -14.10 1.85
N GLY A 40 -15.52 -13.73 3.13
CA GLY A 40 -14.39 -14.01 4.02
C GLY A 40 -13.17 -13.12 3.80
N GLY A 41 -13.33 -11.97 3.13
CA GLY A 41 -12.21 -11.10 2.75
C GLY A 41 -12.61 -9.70 2.31
N CYS A 42 -11.61 -8.89 1.95
CA CYS A 42 -11.83 -7.58 1.35
C CYS A 42 -12.33 -7.75 -0.09
N THR A 43 -13.31 -6.96 -0.49
CA THR A 43 -13.96 -7.06 -1.82
C THR A 43 -13.52 -5.97 -2.79
N LYS A 44 -12.75 -4.98 -2.33
CA LYS A 44 -12.18 -3.89 -3.13
C LYS A 44 -10.68 -3.74 -2.91
N GLY A 45 -9.99 -3.26 -3.93
CA GLY A 45 -8.54 -3.19 -3.98
C GLY A 45 -7.95 -4.44 -4.63
N GLY A 46 -6.66 -4.65 -4.42
CA GLY A 46 -5.88 -5.71 -5.07
C GLY A 46 -5.26 -5.28 -6.41
N GLU A 47 -5.53 -4.07 -6.90
CA GLU A 47 -4.93 -3.52 -8.11
C GLU A 47 -3.80 -2.53 -7.83
N ASP A 48 -3.88 -1.81 -6.72
CA ASP A 48 -2.86 -0.82 -6.35
C ASP A 48 -1.70 -1.51 -5.63
N PRO A 49 -0.47 -1.46 -6.18
CA PRO A 49 0.71 -2.07 -5.57
C PRO A 49 1.06 -1.42 -4.22
N CYS A 50 1.69 -2.18 -3.34
CA CYS A 50 2.07 -1.71 -2.01
C CYS A 50 3.34 -0.85 -2.07
N PRO A 51 3.34 0.40 -1.56
CA PRO A 51 4.52 1.26 -1.58
C PRO A 51 5.70 0.74 -0.74
N PHE A 52 5.48 -0.21 0.18
CA PHE A 52 6.50 -0.70 1.10
C PHE A 52 7.21 -1.98 0.63
N CYS A 53 6.48 -2.91 0.01
CA CYS A 53 7.04 -4.19 -0.45
C CYS A 53 6.98 -4.39 -1.97
N ASN A 54 6.23 -3.54 -2.68
CA ASN A 54 6.17 -3.50 -4.14
C ASN A 54 6.33 -2.04 -4.65
N GLU A 55 7.33 -1.34 -4.11
CA GLU A 55 7.57 0.09 -4.37
C GLU A 55 7.76 0.38 -5.87
N SER A 56 8.46 -0.50 -6.60
CA SER A 56 8.75 -0.30 -8.02
C SER A 56 7.49 -0.23 -8.88
N GLU A 57 6.53 -1.14 -8.65
CA GLU A 57 5.25 -1.11 -9.38
C GLU A 57 4.38 0.06 -8.92
N TYR A 58 4.45 0.44 -7.64
CA TYR A 58 3.76 1.61 -7.11
C TYR A 58 4.25 2.91 -7.72
N VAL A 59 5.57 3.08 -7.86
CA VAL A 59 6.15 4.22 -8.60
C VAL A 59 5.67 4.23 -10.04
N GLN A 60 5.62 3.07 -10.72
CA GLN A 60 5.11 3.01 -12.09
C GLN A 60 3.63 3.41 -12.17
N ARG A 61 2.79 2.92 -11.26
CA ARG A 61 1.36 3.25 -11.16
C ARG A 61 1.14 4.76 -10.96
N LEU A 62 1.99 5.42 -10.18
CA LEU A 62 1.94 6.87 -10.00
C LEU A 62 2.41 7.64 -11.24
N LYS A 63 3.47 7.18 -11.92
CA LYS A 63 3.91 7.76 -13.20
C LYS A 63 2.80 7.72 -14.26
N ASP A 64 2.05 6.63 -14.31
CA ASP A 64 0.92 6.47 -15.21
C ASP A 64 -0.30 7.34 -14.84
N SER A 65 -0.33 7.86 -13.60
CA SER A 65 -1.41 8.72 -13.06
C SER A 65 -1.09 10.23 -13.14
N GLU A 66 -0.14 10.62 -13.99
CA GLU A 66 0.28 12.00 -14.27
C GLU A 66 0.97 12.74 -13.08
N PHE A 67 1.49 12.04 -12.08
CA PHE A 67 2.36 12.65 -11.07
C PHE A 67 3.77 12.88 -11.61
N SER A 68 4.39 14.01 -11.26
CA SER A 68 5.79 14.27 -11.61
C SER A 68 6.75 13.40 -10.77
N GLU A 69 7.95 13.14 -11.29
CA GLU A 69 8.95 12.33 -10.57
C GLU A 69 9.28 12.92 -9.19
N ILE A 70 9.34 14.25 -9.07
CA ILE A 70 9.60 14.94 -7.80
C ILE A 70 8.47 14.69 -6.79
N GLU A 71 7.21 14.71 -7.23
CA GLU A 71 6.06 14.43 -6.35
C GLU A 71 6.05 12.97 -5.88
N ILE A 72 6.41 12.05 -6.79
CA ILE A 72 6.49 10.62 -6.48
C ILE A 72 7.59 10.38 -5.45
N GLU A 73 8.81 10.88 -5.68
CA GLU A 73 9.94 10.74 -4.76
C GLU A 73 9.61 11.32 -3.38
N ALA A 74 9.04 12.52 -3.32
CA ALA A 74 8.65 13.15 -2.06
C ALA A 74 7.58 12.34 -1.29
N HIS A 75 6.65 11.71 -2.02
CA HIS A 75 5.62 10.85 -1.43
C HIS A 75 6.19 9.54 -0.89
N ILE A 76 7.07 8.87 -1.64
CA ILE A 76 7.78 7.67 -1.16
C ILE A 76 8.60 7.98 0.09
N GLU A 77 9.38 9.07 0.06
CA GLU A 77 10.18 9.49 1.22
C GLU A 77 9.28 9.76 2.44
N TYR A 78 8.15 10.44 2.24
CA TYR A 78 7.18 10.69 3.30
C TYR A 78 6.66 9.40 3.93
N LEU A 79 6.24 8.43 3.11
CA LEU A 79 5.72 7.14 3.59
C LEU A 79 6.80 6.36 4.37
N ASN A 80 7.99 6.23 3.79
CA ASN A 80 9.12 5.52 4.41
C ASN A 80 9.48 6.14 5.76
N LYS A 81 9.59 7.48 5.83
CA LYS A 81 9.86 8.19 7.10
C LYS A 81 8.74 8.01 8.13
N LYS A 82 7.48 8.12 7.71
CA LYS A 82 6.33 8.06 8.63
C LYS A 82 6.13 6.67 9.23
N TYR A 83 6.36 5.63 8.44
CA TYR A 83 6.14 4.25 8.84
C TYR A 83 7.44 3.48 9.14
N ASN A 84 8.57 4.20 9.19
CA ASN A 84 9.89 3.70 9.56
C ASN A 84 10.33 2.52 8.67
N TYR A 85 10.09 2.63 7.36
CA TYR A 85 10.47 1.70 6.28
C TYR A 85 11.66 2.25 5.51
#